data_AF-A0AA41QQ56-F1
#
_entry.id   AF-A0AA41QQ56-F1
#
_cell.length_a   1.000
_cell.length_b   1.000
_cell.length_c   1.000
_cell.angle_alpha   90.00
_cell.angle_beta   90.00
_cell.angle_gamma   90.00
#
_symmetry.space_group_name_H-M   'P 1'
#
loop_
_entity.id
_entity.type
_entity.pdbx_description
1 polymer ?
#
loop_
_entity_poly.entity_id
_entity_poly.type
_entity_poly.pdbx_seq_one_letter_code
_entity_poly.pdbx_strand_id
1 'polypeptide(L)'
;MSLQSVHKKIVALEKEMQEAAANLDFEKAAALRNEIDALSGKAPREVDAEDEGPAATIVSQPPPGAMGLGTHIPVAEPPKGWRKPKRPDPMTSNVKNRKGR
;
A
#
# COMPACT_ATOMS: atom_id res chain seq x y z
N MET A 1 -16.37 16.92 -2.87
CA MET A 1 -16.21 17.84 -1.71
C MET A 1 -15.22 18.94 -2.10
N SER A 2 -15.42 20.19 -1.69
CA SER A 2 -14.45 21.25 -1.98
C SER A 2 -13.21 21.09 -1.09
N LEU A 3 -12.05 21.54 -1.56
CA LEU A 3 -10.80 21.49 -0.77
C LEU A 3 -10.96 22.17 0.60
N GLN A 4 -11.72 23.28 0.64
CA GLN A 4 -12.03 23.98 1.88
C GLN A 4 -12.91 23.17 2.84
N SER A 5 -13.84 22.35 2.34
CA SER A 5 -14.65 21.51 3.22
C SER A 5 -13.84 20.34 3.81
N VAL A 6 -12.89 19.80 3.05
CA VAL A 6 -11.97 18.76 3.54
C VAL A 6 -11.05 19.32 4.62
N HIS A 7 -10.46 20.50 4.39
CA HIS A 7 -9.60 21.14 5.38
C HIS A 7 -10.34 21.44 6.70
N LYS A 8 -11.57 21.97 6.64
CA LYS A 8 -12.39 22.19 7.84
C LYS A 8 -12.67 20.90 8.62
N LYS A 9 -12.89 19.79 7.93
CA LYS A 9 -13.09 18.48 8.57
C LYS A 9 -11.81 17.96 9.23
N ILE A 10 -10.66 18.09 8.56
CA ILE A 10 -9.38 17.68 9.13
C ILE A 10 -9.08 18.45 10.43
N VAL A 11 -9.27 19.77 10.44
CA VAL A 11 -9.06 20.59 11.64
C VAL A 11 -9.98 20.19 12.79
N ALA A 12 -11.23 19.82 12.50
CA ALA A 12 -12.16 19.33 13.53
C ALA A 12 -11.69 17.99 14.12
N LEU A 13 -11.29 17.04 13.27
CA LEU A 13 -10.78 15.73 13.70
C LEU A 13 -9.46 15.85 14.49
N GLU A 14 -8.58 16.77 14.11
CA GLU A 14 -7.33 17.04 14.85
C GLU A 14 -7.61 17.52 16.28
N LYS A 15 -8.62 18.37 16.44
CA LYS A 15 -9.04 18.85 17.77
C LYS A 15 -9.59 17.71 18.62
N GLU A 16 -10.46 16.87 18.06
CA GLU A 16 -11.02 15.70 18.75
C GLU A 16 -9.93 14.68 19.12
N MET A 17 -8.91 14.51 18.26
CA MET A 17 -7.78 13.63 18.52
C MET A 17 -6.94 14.15 19.70
N GLN A 18 -6.70 15.47 19.78
CA GLN A 18 -5.98 16.07 20.91
C GLN A 18 -6.75 15.94 22.22
N GLU A 19 -8.07 16.09 22.20
CA GLU A 19 -8.92 15.87 23.37
C GLU A 19 -8.92 14.40 23.82
N ALA A 20 -8.95 13.44 22.88
CA ALA A 20 -8.82 12.02 23.18
C ALA A 20 -7.45 11.68 23.78
N ALA A 21 -6.36 12.23 23.22
CA ALA A 21 -5.01 12.04 23.72
C ALA A 21 -4.82 12.65 25.13
N ALA A 22 -5.42 13.82 25.40
CA ALA A 22 -5.41 14.43 26.73
C ALA A 22 -6.14 13.59 27.78
N ASN A 23 -7.17 12.85 27.37
CA ASN A 23 -7.92 11.91 28.20
C ASN A 23 -7.29 10.51 28.26
N LEU A 24 -6.09 10.32 27.67
CA LEU A 24 -5.38 9.03 27.58
C LEU A 24 -6.14 7.94 26.81
N ASP A 25 -7.08 8.33 25.95
CA ASP A 25 -7.81 7.42 25.06
C ASP A 25 -7.07 7.31 23.71
N PHE A 26 -6.02 6.50 23.71
CA PHE A 26 -5.13 6.33 22.55
C PHE A 26 -5.78 5.53 21.42
N GLU A 27 -6.70 4.62 21.72
CA GLU A 27 -7.46 3.87 20.72
C GLU A 27 -8.32 4.82 19.87
N LYS A 28 -9.04 5.72 20.54
CA LYS A 28 -9.82 6.75 19.85
C LYS A 28 -8.93 7.73 19.09
N ALA A 29 -7.80 8.14 19.66
CA ALA A 29 -6.85 9.01 18.97
C ALA A 29 -6.26 8.35 17.72
N ALA A 30 -5.96 7.04 17.76
CA ALA A 30 -5.48 6.28 16.62
C ALA A 30 -6.52 6.15 15.51
N ALA A 31 -7.79 5.90 15.86
CA ALA A 31 -8.90 5.88 14.91
C ALA A 31 -9.06 7.23 14.20
N LEU A 32 -9.06 8.34 14.94
CA LEU A 32 -9.14 9.70 14.40
C LEU A 32 -7.95 10.04 13.49
N ARG A 33 -6.73 9.61 13.85
CA ARG A 33 -5.55 9.76 12.99
C ARG A 33 -5.74 9.05 11.65
N ASN A 34 -6.22 7.81 11.67
CA ASN A 34 -6.44 7.04 10.44
C ASN A 34 -7.50 7.69 9.54
N GLU A 35 -8.54 8.31 10.13
CA GLU A 35 -9.52 9.11 9.39
C GLU A 35 -8.91 10.37 8.76
N ILE A 36 -8.00 11.06 9.46
CA ILE A 36 -7.26 12.22 8.92
C ILE A 36 -6.35 11.79 7.77
N ASP A 37 -5.65 10.67 7.89
CA ASP A 37 -4.78 10.14 6.83
C ASP A 37 -5.61 9.81 5.57
N ALA A 38 -6.76 9.14 5.74
CA ALA A 38 -7.68 8.84 4.65
C ALA A 38 -8.23 10.10 3.95
N LEU A 39 -8.56 11.16 4.70
CA LEU A 39 -9.07 12.43 4.14
C LEU A 39 -7.96 13.29 3.50
N SER A 40 -6.73 13.22 4.02
CA SER A 40 -5.59 13.97 3.51
C SER A 40 -4.92 13.31 2.30
N GLY A 41 -5.30 12.07 1.97
CA GLY A 41 -4.71 11.30 0.88
C GLY A 41 -3.33 10.71 1.23
N LYS A 42 -2.96 10.71 2.50
CA LYS A 42 -1.80 9.97 3.01
C LYS A 42 -2.24 8.51 3.23
N ALA A 43 -1.50 7.55 2.70
CA ALA A 43 -1.86 6.12 2.82
C ALA A 43 -2.02 5.74 4.31
N PRO A 44 -3.01 4.90 4.66
CA PRO A 44 -3.28 4.53 6.05
C PRO A 44 -2.05 3.85 6.66
N ARG A 45 -1.69 4.28 7.87
CA ARG A 45 -0.57 3.74 8.65
C ARG A 45 -0.97 2.39 9.25
N GLU A 46 -0.28 1.32 8.86
CA GLU A 46 -0.49 -0.02 9.42
C GLU A 46 -0.07 -0.05 10.91
N VAL A 47 -0.81 -0.84 11.70
CA VAL A 47 -0.82 -0.80 13.18
C VAL A 47 0.34 -1.58 13.81
N ASP A 48 1.07 -2.39 13.03
CA ASP A 48 2.09 -3.32 13.53
C ASP A 48 3.54 -2.78 13.46
N ALA A 49 3.72 -1.47 13.29
CA ALA A 49 5.04 -0.85 13.26
C ALA A 49 5.48 -0.48 14.68
N GLU A 50 6.44 -1.23 15.22
CA GLU A 50 7.10 -0.98 16.51
C GLU A 50 7.56 0.49 16.61
N ASP A 51 7.15 1.12 17.72
CA ASP A 51 7.31 2.54 18.02
C ASP A 51 8.75 2.83 18.46
N GLU A 52 9.58 3.31 17.53
CA GLU A 52 10.79 4.09 17.86
C GLU A 52 10.59 5.52 17.34
N GLY A 53 10.30 6.47 18.24
CA GLY A 53 10.04 7.87 17.91
C GLY A 53 11.29 8.65 17.45
N PRO A 54 11.27 9.99 17.52
CA PRO A 54 10.25 10.91 17.02
C PRO A 54 10.60 11.39 15.59
N ALA A 55 9.59 11.91 14.90
CA ALA A 55 9.63 12.51 13.55
C ALA A 55 9.53 11.53 12.35
N ALA A 56 8.28 11.31 11.95
CA ALA A 56 7.83 11.49 10.56
C ALA A 56 8.71 10.89 9.43
N THR A 57 9.13 9.64 9.54
CA THR A 57 9.58 8.90 8.36
C THR A 57 8.37 8.23 7.72
N ILE A 58 7.88 8.84 6.63
CA ILE A 58 6.83 8.30 5.76
C ILE A 58 7.41 7.04 5.08
N VAL A 59 7.40 5.89 5.76
CA VAL A 59 7.80 4.62 5.14
C VAL A 59 6.56 4.05 4.46
N SER A 60 6.40 4.41 3.18
CA SER A 60 5.42 3.78 2.29
C SER A 60 5.97 2.44 1.80
N GLN A 61 5.14 1.40 1.78
CA GLN A 61 5.51 0.13 1.16
C GLN A 61 5.85 0.38 -0.32
N PRO A 62 7.09 0.07 -0.76
CA PRO A 62 7.44 0.21 -2.16
C PRO A 62 6.55 -0.73 -3.01
N PRO A 63 6.11 -0.28 -4.19
CA PRO A 63 5.23 -1.08 -5.05
C PRO A 63 5.88 -2.44 -5.35
N PRO A 64 5.09 -3.51 -5.55
CA PRO A 64 5.60 -4.84 -5.80
C PRO A 64 6.59 -4.82 -6.99
N GLY A 65 7.85 -5.20 -6.73
CA GLY A 65 8.97 -5.14 -7.69
C GLY A 65 9.96 -3.98 -7.50
N ALA A 66 9.63 -2.97 -6.68
CA ALA A 66 10.52 -1.82 -6.41
C ALA A 66 11.55 -2.08 -5.29
N MET A 67 11.49 -3.24 -4.61
CA MET A 67 12.44 -3.64 -3.55
C MET A 67 13.84 -4.01 -4.06
N GLY A 68 14.16 -3.76 -5.34
CA GLY A 68 15.48 -4.07 -5.92
C GLY A 68 15.80 -5.57 -6.05
N LEU A 69 14.87 -6.45 -5.69
CA LEU A 69 15.01 -7.91 -5.83
C LEU A 69 14.74 -8.31 -7.29
N GLY A 70 15.76 -8.17 -8.16
CA GLY A 70 15.78 -8.75 -9.50
C GLY A 70 15.26 -7.87 -10.64
N THR A 71 14.76 -6.65 -10.37
CA THR A 71 14.27 -5.72 -11.41
C THR A 71 15.37 -4.93 -12.14
N HIS A 72 16.61 -5.00 -11.66
CA HIS A 72 17.78 -4.40 -12.33
C HIS A 72 18.46 -5.33 -13.35
N ILE A 73 17.99 -6.57 -13.48
CA ILE A 73 18.58 -7.52 -14.44
C ILE A 73 18.04 -7.16 -15.84
N PRO A 74 18.88 -6.70 -16.77
CA PRO A 74 18.44 -6.49 -18.14
C PRO A 74 17.96 -7.83 -18.70
N VAL A 75 16.70 -7.86 -19.17
CA VAL A 75 16.16 -9.03 -19.87
C VAL A 75 16.90 -9.14 -21.20
N ALA A 76 17.59 -10.26 -21.41
CA ALA A 76 18.25 -10.51 -22.69
C ALA A 76 17.22 -10.56 -23.82
N GLU A 77 17.36 -9.67 -24.80
CA GLU A 77 16.49 -9.67 -25.97
C GLU A 77 16.84 -10.86 -26.88
N PRO A 78 15.83 -11.63 -27.33
CA PRO A 78 16.08 -12.70 -28.27
C PRO A 78 16.49 -12.12 -29.64
N PRO A 79 17.33 -12.84 -30.40
CA PRO A 79 17.79 -12.36 -31.70
C PRO A 79 16.63 -12.17 -32.69
N LYS A 80 16.81 -11.27 -33.66
CA LYS A 80 15.80 -10.95 -34.67
C LYS A 80 15.35 -12.23 -35.41
N GLY A 81 14.03 -12.49 -35.38
CA GLY A 81 13.44 -13.68 -36.02
C GLY A 81 13.35 -14.92 -35.12
N TRP A 82 13.83 -14.86 -33.87
CA TRP A 82 13.64 -15.95 -32.92
C TRP A 82 12.16 -16.13 -32.58
N ARG A 83 11.67 -17.37 -32.74
CA ARG A 83 10.30 -17.76 -32.37
C ARG A 83 10.37 -18.73 -31.22
N LYS A 84 9.70 -18.40 -30.11
CA LYS A 84 9.57 -19.28 -28.95
C LYS A 84 8.96 -20.64 -29.39
N PRO A 85 9.56 -21.78 -29.00
CA PRO A 85 8.98 -23.08 -29.32
C PRO A 85 7.61 -23.25 -28.65
N LYS A 86 6.75 -24.05 -29.26
CA LYS A 86 5.46 -24.41 -28.66
C LYS A 86 5.73 -25.18 -27.36
N ARG A 87 5.01 -24.84 -26.29
CA ARG A 87 5.08 -25.57 -25.02
C ARG A 87 4.77 -27.05 -25.30
N PRO A 88 5.60 -28.00 -24.85
CA PRO A 88 5.29 -29.42 -25.00
C PRO A 88 3.97 -29.73 -24.31
N ASP A 89 3.24 -30.71 -24.85
CA ASP A 89 2.06 -31.24 -24.19
C ASP A 89 2.47 -31.72 -22.80
N PRO A 90 1.83 -31.27 -21.71
CA PRO A 90 2.17 -31.74 -20.36
C PRO A 90 2.00 -33.25 -20.17
N MET A 91 1.41 -33.99 -21.14
CA MET A 91 1.15 -35.43 -21.05
C MET A 91 0.38 -35.81 -19.77
N THR A 92 -0.35 -34.86 -19.19
CA THR A 92 -1.17 -35.05 -17.99
C THR A 92 -2.62 -35.18 -18.41
N SER A 93 -3.25 -36.31 -18.12
CA SER A 93 -4.61 -36.63 -18.54
C SER A 93 -5.73 -35.96 -17.71
N ASN A 94 -5.43 -35.07 -16.75
CA ASN A 94 -6.46 -34.57 -15.84
C ASN A 94 -6.17 -33.19 -15.23
N VAL A 95 -6.12 -32.13 -16.04
CA VAL A 95 -6.11 -30.76 -15.49
C VAL A 95 -7.26 -29.97 -16.09
N LYS A 96 -8.34 -29.79 -15.32
CA LYS A 96 -9.43 -28.87 -15.65
C LYS A 96 -8.86 -27.46 -15.77
N ASN A 97 -9.04 -26.82 -16.93
CA ASN A 97 -8.75 -25.41 -17.10
C ASN A 97 -9.57 -24.60 -16.08
N ARG A 98 -8.90 -23.97 -15.12
CA ARG A 98 -9.53 -22.95 -14.26
C ARG A 98 -9.76 -21.74 -15.16
N LYS A 99 -10.97 -21.65 -15.74
CA LYS A 99 -11.41 -20.52 -16.56
C LYS A 99 -11.17 -19.24 -15.78
N GLY A 100 -10.31 -18.37 -16.32
CA GLY A 100 -9.93 -17.09 -15.73
C GLY A 100 -11.14 -16.19 -15.49
N ARG A 101 -11.07 -15.48 -14.37
CA ARG A 101 -11.89 -14.34 -13.99
C ARG A 101 -11.23 -13.07 -14.54
#